data_AF-A0A9X1HK29-F1
#
_entry.id   AF-A0A9X1HK29-F1
#
_cell.length_a   1.000
_cell.length_b   1.000
_cell.length_c   1.000
_cell.angle_alpha   90.00
_cell.angle_beta   90.00
_cell.angle_gamma   90.00
#
_symmetry.space_group_name_H-M   'P 1'
#
loop_
_entity.id
_entity.type
_entity.pdbx_description
1 polymer ?
#
loop_
_entity_poly.entity_id
_entity_poly.type
_entity_poly.pdbx_seq_one_letter_code
_entity_poly.pdbx_strand_id
1 'polypeptide(L)'
;MKKFFHILLKIIKWAAVILLVAAIFSALYNLTLPSESETTEYLLADQKAYIIEMDHLRRTAGNDVWPGWGDQSVPVIVYNESYAFLIGYPDPPDGWLKMPSGEFRGTSWQKVQNDEINGERYYRQPLPDPHITPENFTVKVGDRWVLTMQTKEYAAVSFYNGFRNELPPILSAVFPYRLFWNLLMGTAENYIAGMAHEAFHAHQGMLVPDRLAQAENAARLSSDYPWHKPENAAGWEEEIDRSVWSPLRTLSIVPYLRFNRRPDSGIMKPGNSISGGSWMKSEGRLNARAKAASIMEGCFRPFCLTVMYPNGSQMLLIIMSIWINCLKKL
;
A
#
# COMPACT_ATOMS: atom_id res chain seq x y z
N MET A 1 10.90 42.11 -27.12
CA MET A 1 10.58 41.84 -25.70
C MET A 1 9.08 41.92 -25.36
N LYS A 2 8.38 43.05 -25.60
CA LYS A 2 6.94 43.20 -25.23
C LYS A 2 5.98 42.13 -25.79
N LYS A 3 6.15 41.73 -27.07
CA LYS A 3 5.31 40.69 -27.71
C LYS A 3 5.43 39.32 -27.03
N PHE A 4 6.66 38.92 -26.66
CA PHE A 4 6.93 37.66 -25.98
C PHE A 4 6.25 37.62 -24.61
N PHE A 5 6.37 38.69 -23.83
CA PHE A 5 5.73 38.80 -22.52
C PHE A 5 4.20 38.68 -22.61
N HIS A 6 3.58 39.28 -23.63
CA HIS A 6 2.14 39.17 -23.85
C HIS A 6 1.69 37.74 -24.20
N ILE A 7 2.46 37.00 -24.99
CA ILE A 7 2.19 35.59 -25.29
C ILE A 7 2.32 34.75 -24.02
N LEU A 8 3.40 34.93 -23.25
CA LEU A 8 3.62 34.21 -21.99
C LEU A 8 2.47 34.44 -21.00
N LEU A 9 2.03 35.69 -20.80
CA LEU A 9 0.88 36.01 -19.95
C LEU A 9 -0.41 35.36 -20.44
N LYS A 10 -0.65 35.30 -21.75
CA LYS A 10 -1.80 34.60 -22.32
C LYS A 10 -1.76 33.10 -22.00
N ILE A 11 -0.59 32.46 -22.14
CA ILE A 11 -0.42 31.03 -21.81
C ILE A 11 -0.69 30.79 -20.33
N ILE A 12 -0.10 31.60 -19.43
CA ILE A 12 -0.32 31.47 -17.98
C ILE A 12 -1.80 31.66 -17.63
N LYS A 13 -2.47 32.67 -18.22
CA LYS A 13 -3.91 32.90 -18.02
C LYS A 13 -4.73 31.68 -18.42
N TRP A 14 -4.50 31.13 -19.62
CA TRP A 14 -5.24 29.96 -20.09
C TRP A 14 -4.95 28.72 -19.25
N ALA A 15 -3.70 28.50 -18.84
CA ALA A 15 -3.34 27.43 -17.93
C ALA A 15 -4.08 27.55 -16.59
N ALA A 16 -4.15 28.75 -16.01
CA ALA A 16 -4.89 29.00 -14.77
C ALA A 16 -6.40 28.73 -14.92
N VAL A 17 -6.99 29.13 -16.06
CA VAL A 17 -8.41 28.83 -16.36
C VAL A 17 -8.64 27.32 -16.48
N ILE A 18 -7.76 26.60 -17.18
CA ILE A 18 -7.86 25.14 -17.32
C ILE A 18 -7.75 24.46 -15.96
N LEU A 19 -6.79 24.86 -15.12
CA LEU A 19 -6.61 24.31 -13.77
C LEU A 19 -7.84 24.60 -12.89
N LEU A 20 -8.41 25.80 -12.98
CA LEU A 20 -9.63 26.14 -12.24
C LEU A 20 -10.81 25.28 -12.68
N VAL A 21 -11.00 25.12 -14.00
CA VAL A 21 -12.06 24.27 -14.56
C VAL A 21 -11.87 22.82 -14.13
N ALA A 22 -10.64 22.29 -14.21
CA ALA A 22 -10.32 20.94 -13.75
C ALA A 22 -10.59 20.76 -12.25
N ALA A 23 -10.26 21.75 -11.42
CA ALA A 23 -10.55 21.74 -9.98
C ALA A 23 -12.05 21.72 -9.69
N ILE A 24 -12.85 22.51 -10.43
CA ILE A 24 -14.31 22.51 -10.33
C ILE A 24 -14.88 21.14 -10.72
N PHE A 25 -14.44 20.58 -11.85
CA PHE A 25 -14.86 19.24 -12.27
C PHE A 25 -14.49 18.17 -11.24
N SER A 26 -13.27 18.22 -10.69
CA SER A 26 -12.85 17.29 -9.64
C SER A 26 -13.71 17.44 -8.38
N ALA A 27 -14.02 18.67 -7.97
CA ALA A 27 -14.89 18.91 -6.80
C ALA A 27 -16.30 18.37 -7.02
N LEU A 28 -16.91 18.63 -8.18
CA LEU A 28 -18.23 18.08 -8.54
C LEU A 28 -18.22 16.56 -8.58
N TYR A 29 -17.15 15.97 -9.11
CA TYR A 29 -17.00 14.51 -9.15
C TYR A 29 -16.84 13.91 -7.75
N ASN A 30 -16.14 14.61 -6.86
CA ASN A 30 -15.93 14.18 -5.46
C ASN A 30 -17.23 14.12 -4.64
N LEU A 31 -18.28 14.84 -5.05
CA LEU A 31 -19.62 14.74 -4.45
C LEU A 31 -20.31 13.39 -4.73
N THR A 32 -19.84 12.65 -5.73
CA THR A 32 -20.38 11.34 -6.13
C THR A 32 -19.56 10.15 -5.61
N LEU A 33 -18.60 10.40 -4.74
CA LEU A 33 -17.78 9.33 -4.16
C LEU A 33 -18.60 8.54 -3.13
N PRO A 34 -18.55 7.20 -3.16
CA PRO A 34 -19.21 6.40 -2.14
C PRO A 34 -18.61 6.69 -0.76
N SER A 35 -19.47 6.68 0.26
CA SER A 35 -19.09 6.79 1.67
C SER A 35 -19.11 5.44 2.40
N GLU A 36 -19.73 4.44 1.79
CA GLU A 36 -19.95 3.08 2.30
C GLU A 36 -20.03 2.10 1.11
N SER A 37 -19.93 0.82 1.40
CA SER A 37 -20.08 -0.28 0.43
C SER A 37 -21.56 -0.45 0.05
N GLU A 38 -21.84 -0.89 -1.18
CA GLU A 38 -23.20 -1.13 -1.68
C GLU A 38 -23.96 -2.15 -0.81
N THR A 39 -23.26 -3.19 -0.37
CA THR A 39 -23.76 -4.16 0.59
C THR A 39 -22.67 -4.50 1.59
N THR A 40 -23.07 -4.60 2.85
CA THR A 40 -22.15 -4.98 3.92
C THR A 40 -22.32 -6.41 4.39
N GLU A 41 -23.43 -7.05 4.02
CA GLU A 41 -23.88 -8.29 4.63
C GLU A 41 -23.38 -9.56 3.91
N TYR A 42 -23.03 -9.45 2.64
CA TYR A 42 -22.61 -10.56 1.80
C TYR A 42 -21.60 -10.07 0.76
N LEU A 43 -20.96 -11.01 0.07
CA LEU A 43 -19.98 -10.68 -0.96
C LEU A 43 -20.66 -10.57 -2.32
N LEU A 44 -20.39 -9.47 -3.03
CA LEU A 44 -20.86 -9.26 -4.40
C LEU A 44 -20.19 -10.25 -5.37
N ALA A 45 -20.78 -10.43 -6.54
CA ALA A 45 -20.30 -11.38 -7.54
C ALA A 45 -18.87 -11.08 -8.01
N ASP A 46 -18.51 -9.80 -8.17
CA ASP A 46 -17.17 -9.38 -8.55
C ASP A 46 -16.15 -9.62 -7.42
N GLN A 47 -16.52 -9.35 -6.17
CA GLN A 47 -15.69 -9.63 -5.00
C GLN A 47 -15.37 -11.12 -4.89
N LYS A 48 -16.36 -11.99 -5.13
CA LYS A 48 -16.16 -13.44 -5.20
C LYS A 48 -15.25 -13.83 -6.36
N ALA A 49 -15.42 -13.21 -7.53
CA ALA A 49 -14.58 -13.47 -8.69
C ALA A 49 -13.10 -13.11 -8.43
N TYR A 50 -12.81 -12.03 -7.71
CA TYR A 50 -11.43 -11.68 -7.33
C TYR A 50 -10.80 -12.73 -6.41
N ILE A 51 -11.56 -13.24 -5.43
CA ILE A 51 -11.08 -14.29 -4.52
C ILE A 51 -10.78 -15.58 -5.29
N ILE A 52 -11.70 -16.00 -6.17
CA ILE A 52 -11.55 -17.19 -7.02
C ILE A 52 -10.33 -17.05 -7.93
N GLU A 53 -10.18 -15.91 -8.59
CA GLU A 53 -9.07 -15.69 -9.52
C GLU A 53 -7.71 -15.60 -8.79
N MET A 54 -7.66 -14.96 -7.62
CA MET A 54 -6.45 -14.96 -6.79
C MET A 54 -6.03 -16.39 -6.42
N ASP A 55 -6.97 -17.22 -5.96
CA ASP A 55 -6.67 -18.62 -5.61
C ASP A 55 -6.23 -19.44 -6.84
N HIS A 56 -6.89 -19.24 -7.97
CA HIS A 56 -6.51 -19.86 -9.24
C HIS A 56 -5.07 -19.49 -9.64
N LEU A 57 -4.72 -18.20 -9.64
CA LEU A 57 -3.37 -17.72 -9.97
C LEU A 57 -2.33 -18.24 -8.98
N ARG A 58 -2.63 -18.24 -7.67
CA ARG A 58 -1.74 -18.79 -6.65
C ARG A 58 -1.48 -20.27 -6.91
N ARG A 59 -2.50 -21.08 -7.19
CA ARG A 59 -2.33 -22.51 -7.47
C ARG A 59 -1.56 -22.79 -8.76
N THR A 60 -1.83 -22.03 -9.82
CA THR A 60 -1.28 -22.30 -11.15
C THR A 60 0.13 -21.75 -11.34
N ALA A 61 0.43 -20.57 -10.79
CA ALA A 61 1.72 -19.89 -10.96
C ALA A 61 2.53 -19.75 -9.66
N GLY A 62 1.95 -20.07 -8.50
CA GLY A 62 2.58 -19.82 -7.20
C GLY A 62 3.90 -20.56 -7.02
N ASN A 63 4.01 -21.80 -7.50
CA ASN A 63 5.25 -22.57 -7.40
C ASN A 63 6.37 -22.06 -8.33
N ASP A 64 6.01 -21.42 -9.45
CA ASP A 64 6.98 -20.74 -10.33
C ASP A 64 7.51 -19.45 -9.70
N VAL A 65 6.70 -18.80 -8.85
CA VAL A 65 7.09 -17.61 -8.07
C VAL A 65 7.88 -18.00 -6.83
N TRP A 66 7.41 -18.99 -6.07
CA TRP A 66 8.01 -19.44 -4.83
C TRP A 66 7.72 -20.93 -4.57
N PRO A 67 8.75 -21.77 -4.38
CA PRO A 67 8.55 -23.21 -4.18
C PRO A 67 7.59 -23.53 -3.03
N GLY A 68 6.54 -24.30 -3.33
CA GLY A 68 5.54 -24.75 -2.37
C GLY A 68 4.43 -23.74 -2.05
N TRP A 69 4.46 -22.52 -2.60
CA TRP A 69 3.39 -21.54 -2.38
C TRP A 69 2.09 -21.89 -3.11
N GLY A 70 2.17 -22.50 -4.30
CA GLY A 70 1.01 -22.94 -5.05
C GLY A 70 0.28 -24.12 -4.40
N ASP A 71 1.01 -24.96 -3.68
CA ASP A 71 0.48 -26.20 -3.09
C ASP A 71 -0.25 -25.98 -1.76
N GLN A 72 -0.04 -24.84 -1.11
CA GLN A 72 -0.62 -24.56 0.21
C GLN A 72 -2.01 -23.94 0.11
N SER A 73 -3.01 -24.54 0.78
CA SER A 73 -4.30 -23.89 0.96
C SER A 73 -4.16 -22.71 1.94
N VAL A 74 -4.51 -21.50 1.49
CA VAL A 74 -4.52 -20.28 2.30
C VAL A 74 -5.97 -19.80 2.40
N PRO A 75 -6.65 -19.95 3.55
CA PRO A 75 -7.95 -19.36 3.77
C PRO A 75 -7.89 -17.84 3.63
N VAL A 76 -9.03 -17.23 3.32
CA VAL A 76 -9.15 -15.81 3.02
C VAL A 76 -10.12 -15.16 3.98
N ILE A 77 -9.71 -14.08 4.63
CA ILE A 77 -10.64 -13.10 5.19
C ILE A 77 -10.68 -11.88 4.29
N VAL A 78 -11.86 -11.56 3.75
CA VAL A 78 -12.10 -10.21 3.24
C VAL A 78 -13.03 -9.48 4.19
N TYR A 79 -12.90 -8.16 4.31
CA TYR A 79 -13.77 -7.40 5.22
C TYR A 79 -14.19 -6.06 4.65
N ASN A 80 -15.37 -5.61 5.06
CA ASN A 80 -15.88 -4.27 4.80
C ASN A 80 -16.04 -3.51 6.12
N GLU A 81 -16.77 -2.40 6.11
CA GLU A 81 -17.03 -1.58 7.29
C GLU A 81 -17.84 -2.27 8.40
N SER A 82 -18.60 -3.33 8.10
CA SER A 82 -19.51 -3.96 9.08
C SER A 82 -19.22 -5.43 9.36
N TYR A 83 -18.59 -6.15 8.43
CA TYR A 83 -18.36 -7.59 8.55
C TYR A 83 -16.98 -8.01 8.04
N ALA A 84 -16.42 -9.04 8.69
CA ALA A 84 -15.36 -9.86 8.14
C ALA A 84 -15.96 -11.16 7.59
N PHE A 85 -15.52 -11.59 6.42
CA PHE A 85 -15.96 -12.79 5.73
C PHE A 85 -14.81 -13.78 5.61
N LEU A 86 -15.00 -15.02 6.07
CA LEU A 86 -14.01 -16.09 6.02
C LEU A 86 -14.38 -17.15 4.98
N ILE A 87 -13.47 -17.39 4.03
CA ILE A 87 -13.59 -18.29 2.89
C ILE A 87 -12.50 -19.37 2.98
N GLY A 88 -12.81 -20.60 2.56
CA GLY A 88 -11.84 -21.71 2.51
C GLY A 88 -11.52 -22.33 3.87
N TYR A 89 -12.40 -22.15 4.86
CA TYR A 89 -12.28 -22.74 6.20
C TYR A 89 -13.57 -23.49 6.57
N PRO A 90 -13.62 -24.83 6.45
CA PRO A 90 -14.86 -25.58 6.57
C PRO A 90 -15.55 -25.43 7.93
N ASP A 91 -14.83 -25.50 9.05
CA ASP A 91 -15.39 -25.41 10.41
C ASP A 91 -14.49 -24.49 11.27
N PRO A 92 -14.64 -23.16 11.14
CA PRO A 92 -13.70 -22.22 11.74
C PRO A 92 -13.93 -22.06 13.25
N PRO A 93 -12.87 -22.08 14.08
CA PRO A 93 -12.98 -21.65 15.47
C PRO A 93 -13.26 -20.15 15.56
N ASP A 94 -13.79 -19.72 16.70
CA ASP A 94 -14.15 -18.33 16.96
C ASP A 94 -12.99 -17.35 16.76
N GLY A 95 -13.31 -16.18 16.20
CA GLY A 95 -12.40 -15.05 16.10
C GLY A 95 -11.15 -15.30 15.25
N TRP A 96 -10.14 -14.47 15.48
CA TRP A 96 -8.80 -14.57 14.91
C TRP A 96 -7.76 -14.03 15.89
N LEU A 97 -6.51 -14.43 15.72
CA LEU A 97 -5.35 -13.88 16.44
C LEU A 97 -4.63 -12.89 15.52
N LYS A 98 -4.46 -11.66 16.00
CA LYS A 98 -3.58 -10.69 15.35
C LYS A 98 -2.14 -11.16 15.46
N MET A 99 -1.42 -11.19 14.35
CA MET A 99 -0.01 -11.57 14.33
C MET A 99 0.90 -10.33 14.27
N PRO A 100 2.09 -10.36 14.87
CA PRO A 100 2.65 -11.43 15.71
C PRO A 100 2.24 -11.34 17.19
N SER A 101 1.38 -10.41 17.60
CA SER A 101 1.06 -10.18 19.03
C SER A 101 0.28 -11.33 19.68
N GLY A 102 -0.40 -12.16 18.90
CA GLY A 102 -1.29 -13.20 19.42
C GLY A 102 -2.53 -12.63 20.10
N GLU A 103 -2.86 -11.36 19.87
CA GLU A 103 -4.04 -10.73 20.46
C GLU A 103 -5.31 -11.31 19.81
N PHE A 104 -6.16 -11.94 20.63
CA PHE A 104 -7.42 -12.48 20.16
C PHE A 104 -8.43 -11.36 19.87
N ARG A 105 -9.09 -11.47 18.71
CA ARG A 105 -10.09 -10.52 18.21
C ARG A 105 -11.26 -11.27 17.58
N GLY A 106 -12.39 -10.57 17.45
CA GLY A 106 -13.59 -11.12 16.85
C GLY A 106 -14.44 -11.97 17.79
N THR A 107 -15.39 -12.68 17.20
CA THR A 107 -16.46 -13.46 17.81
C THR A 107 -16.72 -14.72 16.96
N SER A 108 -17.77 -15.47 17.27
CA SER A 108 -18.13 -16.67 16.54
C SER A 108 -18.54 -16.39 15.09
N TRP A 109 -18.09 -17.26 14.19
CA TRP A 109 -18.38 -17.19 12.76
C TRP A 109 -19.79 -17.69 12.45
N GLN A 110 -20.53 -16.94 11.64
CA GLN A 110 -21.89 -17.28 11.19
C GLN A 110 -21.86 -17.66 9.72
N LYS A 111 -22.43 -18.82 9.37
CA LYS A 111 -22.58 -19.21 7.97
C LYS A 111 -23.46 -18.18 7.24
N VAL A 112 -23.00 -17.69 6.09
CA VAL A 112 -23.84 -16.87 5.21
C VAL A 112 -24.88 -17.77 4.54
N GLN A 113 -26.16 -17.42 4.70
CA GLN A 113 -27.28 -18.25 4.23
C GLN A 113 -27.53 -18.01 2.74
N ASN A 114 -27.82 -19.09 2.01
CA ASN A 114 -28.16 -19.06 0.58
C ASN A 114 -27.11 -18.39 -0.31
N ASP A 115 -25.84 -18.39 0.11
CA ASP A 115 -24.76 -17.82 -0.66
C ASP A 115 -23.48 -18.65 -0.52
N GLU A 116 -22.75 -18.78 -1.63
CA GLU A 116 -21.62 -19.68 -1.78
C GLU A 116 -20.55 -19.08 -2.69
N ILE A 117 -19.32 -19.58 -2.55
CA ILE A 117 -18.19 -19.25 -3.41
C ILE A 117 -17.66 -20.55 -3.98
N ASN A 118 -17.76 -20.72 -5.30
CA ASN A 118 -17.36 -21.96 -5.98
C ASN A 118 -18.04 -23.22 -5.40
N GLY A 119 -19.31 -23.11 -4.99
CA GLY A 119 -20.08 -24.21 -4.37
C GLY A 119 -19.71 -24.48 -2.90
N GLU A 120 -18.84 -23.67 -2.31
CA GLU A 120 -18.46 -23.79 -0.91
C GLU A 120 -19.13 -22.72 -0.04
N ARG A 121 -19.53 -23.13 1.16
CA ARG A 121 -20.00 -22.21 2.20
C ARG A 121 -18.88 -21.29 2.65
N TYR A 122 -19.25 -20.07 2.99
CA TYR A 122 -18.36 -19.12 3.67
C TYR A 122 -19.06 -18.52 4.89
N TYR A 123 -18.26 -17.89 5.73
CA TYR A 123 -18.69 -17.40 7.04
C TYR A 123 -18.55 -15.90 7.13
N ARG A 124 -19.30 -15.27 8.03
CA ARG A 124 -19.17 -13.86 8.39
C ARG A 124 -19.20 -13.67 9.89
N GLN A 125 -18.60 -12.59 10.38
CA GLN A 125 -18.80 -12.10 11.74
C GLN A 125 -18.82 -10.57 11.75
N PRO A 126 -19.58 -9.95 12.65
CA PRO A 126 -19.70 -8.49 12.71
C PRO A 126 -18.39 -7.83 13.17
N LEU A 127 -18.14 -6.62 12.68
CA LEU A 127 -17.06 -5.72 13.10
C LEU A 127 -17.66 -4.48 13.77
N PRO A 128 -18.15 -4.59 15.03
CA PRO A 128 -18.86 -3.48 15.69
C PRO A 128 -17.93 -2.32 16.06
N ASP A 129 -16.64 -2.57 16.21
CA ASP A 129 -15.62 -1.54 16.43
C ASP A 129 -14.81 -1.33 15.14
N PRO A 130 -14.91 -0.17 14.47
CA PRO A 130 -14.18 0.11 13.24
C PRO A 130 -12.65 0.16 13.44
N HIS A 131 -12.18 0.25 14.69
CA HIS A 131 -10.75 0.18 15.03
C HIS A 131 -10.24 -1.24 15.25
N ILE A 132 -11.13 -2.24 15.34
CA ILE A 132 -10.79 -3.65 15.49
C ILE A 132 -11.19 -4.39 14.21
N THR A 133 -10.28 -4.38 13.24
CA THR A 133 -10.42 -5.14 12.01
C THR A 133 -9.36 -6.25 11.93
N PRO A 134 -9.48 -7.19 10.99
CA PRO A 134 -8.40 -8.12 10.66
C PRO A 134 -7.13 -7.42 10.14
N GLU A 135 -7.22 -6.13 9.80
CA GLU A 135 -6.18 -5.34 9.12
C GLU A 135 -5.92 -5.90 7.69
N ASN A 136 -5.15 -5.20 6.86
CA ASN A 136 -4.75 -5.73 5.54
C ASN A 136 -3.44 -6.50 5.74
N PHE A 137 -3.47 -7.64 6.43
CA PHE A 137 -2.26 -8.40 6.73
C PHE A 137 -2.57 -9.88 6.91
N THR A 138 -1.63 -10.70 7.39
CA THR A 138 -1.95 -12.08 7.77
C THR A 138 -2.33 -12.21 9.26
N VAL A 139 -3.32 -13.04 9.54
CA VAL A 139 -3.79 -13.39 10.89
C VAL A 139 -3.81 -14.92 11.06
N LYS A 140 -4.12 -15.40 12.27
CA LYS A 140 -4.46 -16.81 12.48
C LYS A 140 -5.93 -17.00 12.84
N VAL A 141 -6.58 -17.99 12.24
CA VAL A 141 -7.89 -18.49 12.69
C VAL A 141 -7.68 -19.92 13.20
N GLY A 142 -7.74 -20.10 14.50
CA GLY A 142 -7.26 -21.32 15.15
C GLY A 142 -5.76 -21.50 14.92
N ASP A 143 -5.40 -22.62 14.29
CA ASP A 143 -4.02 -22.97 13.95
C ASP A 143 -3.59 -22.56 12.53
N ARG A 144 -4.51 -22.10 11.68
CA ARG A 144 -4.22 -21.77 10.27
C ARG A 144 -3.91 -20.30 10.09
N TRP A 145 -2.88 -20.03 9.29
CA TRP A 145 -2.62 -18.70 8.77
C TRP A 145 -3.62 -18.36 7.68
N VAL A 146 -4.13 -17.14 7.74
CA VAL A 146 -5.20 -16.62 6.89
C VAL A 146 -4.74 -15.29 6.34
N LEU A 147 -4.91 -15.07 5.04
CA LEU A 147 -4.68 -13.76 4.46
C LEU A 147 -5.87 -12.86 4.76
N THR A 148 -5.65 -11.57 5.04
CA THR A 148 -6.74 -10.63 5.26
C THR A 148 -6.60 -9.38 4.42
N MET A 149 -7.70 -8.94 3.81
CA MET A 149 -7.74 -7.73 2.99
C MET A 149 -9.12 -7.09 3.00
N GLN A 150 -9.22 -5.78 2.92
CA GLN A 150 -10.48 -5.08 2.68
C GLN A 150 -11.10 -5.58 1.36
N THR A 151 -12.43 -5.63 1.27
CA THR A 151 -13.10 -5.74 -0.04
C THR A 151 -12.63 -4.57 -0.92
N LYS A 152 -12.52 -4.78 -2.24
CA LYS A 152 -12.02 -3.75 -3.15
C LYS A 152 -12.80 -2.43 -3.05
N GLU A 153 -14.11 -2.54 -2.88
CA GLU A 153 -15.00 -1.39 -2.68
C GLU A 153 -14.70 -0.66 -1.36
N TYR A 154 -14.63 -1.40 -0.25
CA TYR A 154 -14.33 -0.80 1.04
C TYR A 154 -12.93 -0.21 1.08
N ALA A 155 -11.95 -0.82 0.41
CA ALA A 155 -10.61 -0.27 0.27
C ALA A 155 -10.64 1.10 -0.45
N ALA A 156 -11.50 1.27 -1.47
CA ALA A 156 -11.69 2.55 -2.14
C ALA A 156 -12.32 3.60 -1.21
N VAL A 157 -13.38 3.22 -0.48
CA VAL A 157 -14.04 4.08 0.52
C VAL A 157 -13.07 4.52 1.61
N SER A 158 -12.33 3.57 2.17
CA SER A 158 -11.29 3.80 3.18
C SER A 158 -10.20 4.74 2.66
N PHE A 159 -9.75 4.54 1.41
CA PHE A 159 -8.79 5.43 0.76
C PHE A 159 -9.32 6.86 0.62
N TYR A 160 -10.57 7.02 0.16
CA TYR A 160 -11.19 8.35 0.01
C TYR A 160 -11.30 9.07 1.35
N ASN A 161 -11.78 8.36 2.38
CA ASN A 161 -11.98 8.94 3.71
C ASN A 161 -10.66 9.26 4.40
N GLY A 162 -9.66 8.37 4.31
CA GLY A 162 -8.31 8.61 4.83
C GLY A 162 -7.69 9.87 4.24
N PHE A 163 -7.64 9.98 2.90
CA PHE A 163 -7.07 11.15 2.24
C PHE A 163 -7.86 12.44 2.50
N ARG A 164 -9.19 12.39 2.62
CA ARG A 164 -9.99 13.57 3.00
C ARG A 164 -9.62 14.10 4.37
N ASN A 165 -9.36 13.20 5.33
CA ASN A 165 -9.02 13.56 6.70
C ASN A 165 -7.60 14.14 6.83
N GLU A 166 -6.67 13.70 5.96
CA GLU A 166 -5.28 14.16 5.96
C GLU A 166 -5.04 15.46 5.18
N LEU A 167 -5.89 15.77 4.19
CA LEU A 167 -5.74 16.94 3.33
C LEU A 167 -6.41 18.19 3.94
N PRO A 168 -5.81 19.39 3.81
CA PRO A 168 -6.49 20.64 4.13
C PRO A 168 -7.83 20.79 3.39
N PRO A 169 -8.87 21.42 3.98
CA PRO A 169 -10.23 21.42 3.44
C PRO A 169 -10.37 21.84 1.96
N ILE A 170 -9.57 22.82 1.52
CA ILE A 170 -9.61 23.28 0.12
C ILE A 170 -9.02 22.22 -0.82
N LEU A 171 -7.96 21.54 -0.40
CA LEU A 171 -7.30 20.51 -1.21
C LEU A 171 -8.13 19.23 -1.23
N SER A 172 -8.72 18.82 -0.11
CA SER A 172 -9.60 17.64 -0.06
C SER A 172 -10.84 17.82 -0.95
N ALA A 173 -11.35 19.05 -1.10
CA ALA A 173 -12.47 19.30 -2.02
C ALA A 173 -12.12 19.03 -3.49
N VAL A 174 -10.90 19.38 -3.94
CA VAL A 174 -10.51 19.34 -5.37
C VAL A 174 -9.56 18.19 -5.73
N PHE A 175 -9.16 17.36 -4.76
CA PHE A 175 -8.24 16.25 -5.01
C PHE A 175 -8.90 15.17 -5.90
N PRO A 176 -8.24 14.67 -6.96
CA PRO A 176 -8.88 13.75 -7.89
C PRO A 176 -8.83 12.29 -7.39
N TYR A 177 -9.61 11.98 -6.34
CA TYR A 177 -9.56 10.72 -5.61
C TYR A 177 -9.67 9.47 -6.50
N ARG A 178 -10.64 9.41 -7.42
CA ARG A 178 -10.81 8.20 -8.25
C ARG A 178 -9.65 8.00 -9.22
N LEU A 179 -9.03 9.07 -9.72
CA LEU A 179 -7.86 8.97 -10.59
C LEU A 179 -6.69 8.36 -9.82
N PHE A 180 -6.43 8.86 -8.60
CA PHE A 180 -5.39 8.30 -7.73
C PHE A 180 -5.69 6.87 -7.32
N TRP A 181 -6.93 6.57 -6.94
CA TRP A 181 -7.35 5.21 -6.64
C TRP A 181 -7.14 4.28 -7.84
N ASN A 182 -7.58 4.67 -9.03
CA ASN A 182 -7.42 3.87 -10.25
C ASN A 182 -5.95 3.66 -10.64
N LEU A 183 -5.07 4.63 -10.34
CA LEU A 183 -3.64 4.47 -10.56
C LEU A 183 -3.00 3.46 -9.60
N LEU A 184 -3.50 3.38 -8.36
CA LEU A 184 -2.91 2.57 -7.30
C LEU A 184 -3.54 1.18 -7.22
N MET A 185 -4.86 1.10 -7.02
CA MET A 185 -5.59 -0.13 -6.65
C MET A 185 -6.93 -0.32 -7.38
N GLY A 186 -7.34 0.59 -8.28
CA GLY A 186 -8.69 0.56 -8.84
C GLY A 186 -8.93 -0.49 -9.92
N THR A 187 -7.89 -1.09 -10.48
CA THR A 187 -8.03 -2.22 -11.42
C THR A 187 -8.30 -3.52 -10.67
N ALA A 188 -8.90 -4.52 -11.33
CA ALA A 188 -9.12 -5.83 -10.72
C ALA A 188 -7.78 -6.54 -10.48
N GLU A 189 -6.87 -6.38 -11.43
CA GLU A 189 -5.53 -6.97 -11.44
C GLU A 189 -4.69 -6.48 -10.26
N ASN A 190 -4.70 -5.18 -9.96
CA ASN A 190 -3.95 -4.64 -8.82
C ASN A 190 -4.52 -5.14 -7.50
N TYR A 191 -5.85 -5.26 -7.40
CA TYR A 191 -6.50 -5.80 -6.22
C TYR A 191 -6.18 -7.28 -6.01
N ILE A 192 -6.30 -8.10 -7.06
CA ILE A 192 -5.92 -9.53 -7.04
C ILE A 192 -4.44 -9.71 -6.69
N ALA A 193 -3.55 -8.87 -7.25
CA ALA A 193 -2.13 -8.88 -6.92
C ALA A 193 -1.89 -8.51 -5.44
N GLY A 194 -2.65 -7.56 -4.90
CA GLY A 194 -2.64 -7.23 -3.47
C GLY A 194 -3.09 -8.42 -2.61
N MET A 195 -4.17 -9.10 -2.98
CA MET A 195 -4.60 -10.31 -2.27
C MET A 195 -3.54 -11.42 -2.33
N ALA A 196 -2.87 -11.59 -3.47
CA ALA A 196 -1.77 -12.55 -3.60
C ALA A 196 -0.55 -12.17 -2.74
N HIS A 197 -0.27 -10.87 -2.58
CA HIS A 197 0.75 -10.38 -1.65
C HIS A 197 0.42 -10.80 -0.21
N GLU A 198 -0.81 -10.58 0.25
CA GLU A 198 -1.23 -11.00 1.58
C GLU A 198 -1.24 -12.53 1.74
N ALA A 199 -1.61 -13.28 0.69
CA ALA A 199 -1.51 -14.74 0.66
C ALA A 199 -0.07 -15.22 0.87
N PHE A 200 0.90 -14.48 0.33
CA PHE A 200 2.31 -14.79 0.47
C PHE A 200 2.80 -14.50 1.90
N HIS A 201 2.31 -13.45 2.56
CA HIS A 201 2.57 -13.24 3.99
C HIS A 201 2.04 -14.39 4.86
N ALA A 202 0.84 -14.91 4.56
CA ALA A 202 0.33 -16.10 5.23
C ALA A 202 1.25 -17.32 5.02
N HIS A 203 1.72 -17.55 3.79
CA HIS A 203 2.70 -18.60 3.47
C HIS A 203 4.01 -18.45 4.25
N GLN A 204 4.55 -17.23 4.36
CA GLN A 204 5.73 -16.94 5.18
C GLN A 204 5.49 -17.24 6.65
N GLY A 205 4.31 -16.90 7.18
CA GLY A 205 3.90 -17.25 8.54
C GLY A 205 3.85 -18.76 8.78
N MET A 206 3.47 -19.55 7.78
CA MET A 206 3.48 -21.01 7.86
C MET A 206 4.90 -21.58 7.90
N LEU A 207 5.83 -21.02 7.13
CA LEU A 207 7.20 -21.57 7.00
C LEU A 207 8.18 -21.07 8.07
N VAL A 208 8.14 -19.77 8.39
CA VAL A 208 9.15 -19.10 9.23
C VAL A 208 8.50 -18.06 10.15
N PRO A 209 7.59 -18.46 11.05
CA PRO A 209 6.79 -17.56 11.88
C PRO A 209 7.64 -16.59 12.72
N ASP A 210 8.77 -17.05 13.26
CA ASP A 210 9.66 -16.21 14.08
C ASP A 210 10.30 -15.08 13.27
N ARG A 211 10.62 -15.33 11.99
CA ARG A 211 11.19 -14.29 11.11
C ARG A 211 10.13 -13.27 10.71
N LEU A 212 8.91 -13.72 10.42
CA LEU A 212 7.79 -12.83 10.16
C LEU A 212 7.53 -11.94 11.40
N ALA A 213 7.52 -12.53 12.59
CA ALA A 213 7.36 -11.78 13.84
C ALA A 213 8.48 -10.76 14.08
N GLN A 214 9.73 -11.12 13.80
CA GLN A 214 10.86 -10.19 13.88
C GLN A 214 10.73 -9.03 12.89
N ALA A 215 10.34 -9.30 11.64
CA ALA A 215 10.12 -8.28 10.63
C ALA A 215 9.01 -7.31 11.05
N GLU A 216 7.88 -7.83 11.53
CA GLU A 216 6.77 -7.03 12.06
C GLU A 216 7.16 -6.19 13.27
N ASN A 217 7.91 -6.76 14.21
CA ASN A 217 8.39 -6.03 15.38
C ASN A 217 9.37 -4.91 14.99
N ALA A 218 10.21 -5.14 13.97
CA ALA A 218 11.09 -4.09 13.44
C ALA A 218 10.27 -3.00 12.73
N ALA A 219 9.26 -3.36 11.94
CA ALA A 219 8.38 -2.41 11.25
C ALA A 219 7.63 -1.49 12.23
N ARG A 220 7.25 -2.00 13.42
CA ARG A 220 6.62 -1.17 14.47
C ARG A 220 7.51 -0.04 14.98
N LEU A 221 8.83 -0.14 14.81
CA LEU A 221 9.79 0.88 15.21
C LEU A 221 10.03 1.93 14.10
N SER A 222 9.32 1.86 12.97
CA SER A 222 9.55 2.76 11.82
C SER A 222 9.34 4.24 12.16
N SER A 223 8.38 4.55 13.04
CA SER A 223 8.11 5.92 13.50
C SER A 223 9.27 6.48 14.33
N ASP A 224 9.98 5.61 15.02
CA ASP A 224 11.11 5.96 15.90
C ASP A 224 12.45 5.86 15.15
N TYR A 225 12.42 5.42 13.89
CA TYR A 225 13.60 5.27 13.08
C TYR A 225 14.25 6.66 12.88
N PRO A 226 15.55 6.86 13.18
CA PRO A 226 16.16 8.17 13.16
C PRO A 226 16.50 8.61 11.72
N TRP A 227 15.49 8.85 10.89
CA TRP A 227 15.60 9.24 9.48
C TRP A 227 16.47 10.48 9.23
N HIS A 228 16.56 11.37 10.23
CA HIS A 228 17.30 12.62 10.16
C HIS A 228 18.82 12.45 10.34
N LYS A 229 19.28 11.27 10.77
CA LYS A 229 20.70 10.99 10.96
C LYS A 229 21.37 10.67 9.62
N PRO A 230 22.42 11.41 9.20
CA PRO A 230 23.10 11.20 7.92
C PRO A 230 23.58 9.76 7.70
N GLU A 231 24.01 9.07 8.75
CA GLU A 231 24.48 7.68 8.72
C GLU A 231 23.36 6.70 8.29
N ASN A 232 22.11 6.95 8.70
CA ASN A 232 20.99 6.11 8.31
C ASN A 232 20.59 6.38 6.86
N ALA A 233 20.63 7.64 6.42
CA ALA A 233 20.36 8.00 5.03
C ALA A 233 21.37 7.33 4.08
N ALA A 234 22.66 7.32 4.43
CA ALA A 234 23.69 6.64 3.65
C ALA A 234 23.50 5.12 3.61
N GLY A 235 23.13 4.49 4.73
CA GLY A 235 22.82 3.06 4.78
C GLY A 235 21.63 2.69 3.89
N TRP A 236 20.56 3.49 3.90
CA TRP A 236 19.41 3.31 3.01
C TRP A 236 19.77 3.46 1.54
N GLU A 237 20.59 4.45 1.17
CA GLU A 237 21.07 4.61 -0.20
C GLU A 237 21.87 3.37 -0.67
N GLU A 238 22.76 2.87 0.19
CA GLU A 238 23.54 1.66 -0.10
C GLU A 238 22.67 0.41 -0.23
N GLU A 239 21.67 0.26 0.64
CA GLU A 239 20.72 -0.86 0.61
C GLU A 239 19.88 -0.84 -0.68
N ILE A 240 19.35 0.33 -1.05
CA ILE A 240 18.62 0.52 -2.30
C ILE A 240 19.53 0.25 -3.50
N ASP A 241 20.79 0.69 -3.47
CA ASP A 241 21.77 0.47 -4.53
C ASP A 241 22.15 -1.02 -4.70
N ARG A 242 22.18 -1.79 -3.59
CA ARG A 242 22.45 -3.23 -3.59
C ARG A 242 21.25 -4.08 -3.96
N SER A 243 20.03 -3.59 -3.76
CA SER A 243 18.81 -4.28 -4.17
C SER A 243 18.72 -4.41 -5.71
N VAL A 244 17.86 -5.29 -6.20
CA VAL A 244 17.65 -5.68 -7.62
C VAL A 244 17.32 -4.49 -8.58
N TRP A 245 17.32 -3.26 -8.09
CA TRP A 245 17.13 -2.02 -8.85
C TRP A 245 18.36 -1.49 -9.59
N SER A 246 19.57 -1.99 -9.29
CA SER A 246 20.81 -1.55 -9.98
C SER A 246 20.74 -1.70 -11.53
N PRO A 247 20.17 -2.78 -12.11
CA PRO A 247 19.98 -2.90 -13.56
C PRO A 247 18.89 -2.00 -14.15
N LEU A 248 17.93 -1.51 -13.35
CA LEU A 248 16.87 -0.62 -13.84
C LEU A 248 17.32 0.85 -13.91
N ARG A 249 18.43 1.22 -13.26
CA ARG A 249 19.06 2.55 -13.42
C ARG A 249 19.75 2.77 -14.76
N THR A 250 20.13 1.70 -15.46
CA THR A 250 20.74 1.79 -16.80
C THR A 250 19.71 1.94 -17.92
N LEU A 251 18.43 1.66 -17.65
CA LEU A 251 17.32 1.98 -18.55
C LEU A 251 16.83 3.39 -18.25
N SER A 252 17.09 4.34 -19.17
CA SER A 252 16.85 5.79 -19.08
C SER A 252 15.37 6.21 -18.94
N ILE A 253 14.58 5.61 -18.06
CA ILE A 253 13.14 5.89 -17.88
C ILE A 253 12.87 6.83 -16.69
N VAL A 254 13.86 7.15 -15.85
CA VAL A 254 13.67 8.11 -14.72
C VAL A 254 14.75 9.20 -14.71
N PRO A 255 14.57 10.34 -15.41
CA PRO A 255 15.56 11.41 -15.41
C PRO A 255 15.58 12.26 -14.13
N TYR A 256 14.65 12.06 -13.20
CA TYR A 256 14.35 13.03 -12.13
C TYR A 256 14.93 12.74 -10.74
N LEU A 257 15.73 11.69 -10.58
CA LEU A 257 16.45 11.40 -9.33
C LEU A 257 17.97 11.53 -9.48
N ARG A 258 18.44 12.61 -10.13
CA ARG A 258 19.84 13.02 -9.99
C ARG A 258 20.02 13.79 -8.68
N PHE A 259 20.56 13.13 -7.67
CA PHE A 259 21.23 13.82 -6.56
C PHE A 259 22.48 14.49 -7.11
N ASN A 260 22.44 15.82 -7.19
CA ASN A 260 23.51 16.62 -7.78
C ASN A 260 24.67 16.70 -6.78
N ARG A 261 25.66 15.79 -6.89
CA ARG A 261 26.98 16.00 -6.26
C ARG A 261 27.61 17.22 -6.90
N ARG A 262 27.78 18.30 -6.14
CA ARG A 262 28.84 19.26 -6.47
C ARG A 262 30.18 18.65 -6.03
N PRO A 263 31.22 18.67 -6.86
CA PRO A 263 32.57 18.38 -6.39
C PRO A 263 33.05 19.60 -5.60
N ASP A 264 33.37 19.39 -4.32
CA ASP A 264 34.03 20.38 -3.50
C ASP A 264 35.48 20.57 -3.98
N SER A 265 35.73 21.70 -4.63
CA SER A 265 37.07 22.24 -4.83
C SER A 265 37.16 23.57 -4.07
N GLY A 266 37.99 23.63 -3.02
CA GLY A 266 38.40 24.94 -2.48
C GLY A 266 38.74 24.98 -0.99
N ILE A 267 40.00 24.67 -0.69
CA ILE A 267 40.92 25.41 0.22
C ILE A 267 40.24 26.47 1.12
N MET A 268 40.25 26.23 2.44
CA MET A 268 39.90 27.23 3.46
C MET A 268 40.91 28.38 3.50
N LYS A 269 40.40 29.62 3.54
CA LYS A 269 41.07 30.76 4.17
C LYS A 269 40.18 31.27 5.31
N PRO A 270 40.75 31.66 6.47
CA PRO A 270 39.99 32.21 7.58
C PRO A 270 39.82 33.73 7.43
N GLY A 271 38.65 34.24 7.79
CA GLY A 271 38.43 35.67 8.05
C GLY A 271 37.20 36.26 7.38
N ASN A 272 36.08 36.24 8.11
CA ASN A 272 35.26 37.42 8.44
C ASN A 272 33.81 37.02 8.74
N SER A 273 33.32 37.59 9.84
CA SER A 273 31.92 37.62 10.25
C SER A 273 31.04 38.29 9.20
N ILE A 274 29.79 37.83 9.07
CA ILE A 274 28.56 38.63 8.91
C ILE A 274 27.32 37.70 8.82
N SER A 275 26.34 38.03 9.68
CA SER A 275 24.89 37.82 9.66
C SER A 275 24.23 36.60 8.99
N GLY A 276 23.54 35.81 9.83
CA GLY A 276 22.08 35.71 9.86
C GLY A 276 21.30 35.47 8.55
N GLY A 277 20.69 34.29 8.44
CA GLY A 277 19.44 34.11 7.71
C GLY A 277 19.45 33.09 6.56
N SER A 278 19.58 31.78 6.84
CA SER A 278 19.15 30.74 5.87
C SER A 278 18.96 29.33 6.46
N TRP A 279 18.64 29.17 7.75
CA TRP A 279 18.44 27.83 8.35
C TRP A 279 16.98 27.33 8.35
N MET A 280 15.98 28.21 8.16
CA MET A 280 14.55 27.80 8.21
C MET A 280 13.97 27.16 6.93
N LYS A 281 14.68 27.15 5.79
CA LYS A 281 14.11 26.65 4.51
C LYS A 281 14.41 25.17 4.20
N SER A 282 15.35 24.55 4.93
CA SER A 282 15.69 23.13 4.78
C SER A 282 14.86 22.25 5.72
N GLU A 283 14.67 22.66 6.99
CA GLU A 283 13.83 21.94 7.97
C GLU A 283 12.36 21.85 7.51
N GLY A 284 11.80 22.93 6.94
CA GLY A 284 10.43 22.91 6.42
C GLY A 284 10.20 21.94 5.25
N ARG A 285 11.23 21.65 4.43
CA ARG A 285 11.13 20.67 3.34
C ARG A 285 11.30 19.23 3.81
N LEU A 286 12.10 19.00 4.85
CA LEU A 286 12.25 17.69 5.48
C LEU A 286 10.97 17.31 6.24
N ASN A 287 10.34 18.26 6.95
CA ASN A 287 9.07 18.03 7.65
C ASN A 287 7.89 17.77 6.70
N ALA A 288 7.80 18.49 5.58
CA ALA A 288 6.76 18.22 4.57
C ALA A 288 6.92 16.81 3.91
N ARG A 289 8.17 16.34 3.78
CA ARG A 289 8.48 15.00 3.23
C ARG A 289 8.20 13.88 4.23
N ALA A 290 8.60 14.06 5.49
CA ALA A 290 8.25 13.13 6.57
C ALA A 290 6.73 13.03 6.75
N LYS A 291 6.00 14.17 6.62
CA LYS A 291 4.54 14.19 6.67
C LYS A 291 3.89 13.50 5.46
N ALA A 292 4.42 13.69 4.24
CA ALA A 292 3.93 12.99 3.05
C ALA A 292 4.21 11.47 3.11
N ALA A 293 5.36 11.06 3.64
CA ALA A 293 5.68 9.65 3.90
C ALA A 293 4.74 9.05 4.97
N SER A 294 4.47 9.78 6.06
CA SER A 294 3.52 9.36 7.09
C SER A 294 2.07 9.24 6.58
N ILE A 295 1.61 10.12 5.69
CA ILE A 295 0.28 10.03 5.03
C ILE A 295 0.21 8.80 4.12
N MET A 296 1.29 8.50 3.39
CA MET A 296 1.39 7.28 2.57
C MET A 296 1.47 6.02 3.45
N GLU A 297 2.19 6.04 4.56
CA GLU A 297 2.26 4.93 5.53
C GLU A 297 0.92 4.68 6.24
N GLY A 298 0.14 5.70 6.56
CA GLY A 298 -1.19 5.54 7.15
C GLY A 298 -2.21 4.91 6.18
N CYS A 299 -2.11 5.23 4.89
CA CYS A 299 -3.00 4.71 3.84
C CYS A 299 -2.51 3.38 3.22
N PHE A 300 -1.20 3.11 3.25
CA PHE A 300 -0.54 1.98 2.56
C PHE A 300 0.37 1.16 3.48
N ARG A 301 0.18 1.22 4.80
CA ARG A 301 0.87 0.38 5.79
C ARG A 301 1.03 -1.10 5.40
N PRO A 302 0.11 -1.75 4.67
CA PRO A 302 0.31 -3.16 4.29
C PRO A 302 1.23 -3.39 3.08
N PHE A 303 1.56 -2.39 2.26
CA PHE A 303 2.25 -2.64 0.98
C PHE A 303 3.79 -2.62 1.04
N CYS A 304 4.39 -2.33 2.21
CA CYS A 304 5.83 -2.16 2.35
C CYS A 304 6.42 -2.98 3.51
N LEU A 305 6.47 -4.31 3.39
CA LEU A 305 7.27 -5.15 4.29
C LEU A 305 8.49 -5.78 3.59
N THR A 306 9.67 -5.26 3.89
CA THR A 306 10.94 -5.79 3.40
C THR A 306 11.35 -7.00 4.26
N VAL A 307 11.33 -8.21 3.70
CA VAL A 307 11.89 -9.41 4.36
C VAL A 307 13.40 -9.50 4.10
N MET A 308 14.21 -9.52 5.18
CA MET A 308 15.66 -9.71 5.11
C MET A 308 16.06 -11.20 5.16
N TYR A 309 16.96 -11.62 4.26
CA TYR A 309 17.61 -12.94 4.27
C TYR A 309 18.97 -12.93 4.99
N PRO A 310 19.48 -14.09 5.46
CA PRO A 310 20.84 -14.22 6.02
C PRO A 310 21.97 -13.81 5.06
N ASN A 311 21.66 -13.71 3.76
CA ASN A 311 22.61 -13.38 2.69
C ASN A 311 22.42 -11.94 2.16
N GLY A 312 21.67 -11.08 2.86
CA GLY A 312 21.59 -9.64 2.54
C GLY A 312 20.84 -9.27 1.25
N SER A 313 19.95 -10.13 0.73
CA SER A 313 19.09 -9.80 -0.41
C SER A 313 17.70 -9.41 0.06
N GLN A 314 17.14 -8.33 -0.50
CA GLN A 314 15.79 -7.82 -0.20
C GLN A 314 14.83 -8.02 -1.36
N MET A 315 13.56 -8.31 -1.07
CA MET A 315 12.54 -8.65 -2.06
C MET A 315 11.19 -7.99 -1.73
N LEU A 316 11.10 -6.66 -1.87
CA LEU A 316 9.83 -5.92 -1.78
C LEU A 316 9.18 -5.68 -3.17
N LEU A 317 9.92 -5.84 -4.27
CA LEU A 317 9.47 -5.40 -5.60
C LEU A 317 9.54 -6.48 -6.70
N ILE A 318 9.85 -7.71 -6.32
CA ILE A 318 9.90 -8.82 -7.28
C ILE A 318 8.49 -9.31 -7.65
N ILE A 319 7.48 -9.13 -6.80
CA ILE A 319 6.09 -9.51 -7.13
C ILE A 319 5.57 -8.68 -8.31
N MET A 320 5.74 -7.34 -8.30
CA MET A 320 5.36 -6.50 -9.45
C MET A 320 6.21 -6.76 -10.71
N SER A 321 7.51 -7.03 -10.55
CA SER A 321 8.44 -7.21 -11.68
C SER A 321 8.32 -8.58 -12.37
N ILE A 322 8.04 -9.65 -11.61
CA ILE A 322 7.72 -10.98 -12.18
C ILE A 322 6.37 -10.92 -12.90
N TRP A 323 5.38 -10.22 -12.34
CA TRP A 323 4.06 -10.06 -12.96
C TRP A 323 4.10 -9.32 -14.29
N ILE A 324 4.84 -8.20 -14.39
CA ILE A 324 5.04 -7.47 -15.65
C ILE A 324 5.71 -8.34 -16.72
N ASN A 325 6.57 -9.30 -16.33
CA ASN A 325 7.23 -10.21 -17.26
C ASN A 325 6.37 -11.43 -17.64
N CYS A 326 5.49 -11.91 -16.77
CA CYS A 326 4.49 -12.93 -17.12
C CYS A 326 3.42 -12.39 -18.07
N LEU A 327 2.95 -11.15 -17.87
CA LEU A 327 1.99 -10.50 -18.77
C LEU A 327 2.56 -10.18 -20.16
N LYS A 328 3.88 -10.10 -20.33
CA LYS A 328 4.52 -9.96 -21.64
C LYS A 328 4.59 -11.27 -22.44
N LYS A 329 4.25 -12.39 -21.82
CA LYS A 329 4.32 -13.74 -22.42
C LYS A 329 2.94 -14.36 -22.70
N LEU A 330 1.86 -13.70 -22.29
CA LEU A 330 0.47 -13.99 -22.69
C LEU A 330 0.05 -13.03 -23.82
#